data_AF-A0A7K2WFU2-F1
#
_entry.id   AF-A0A7K2WFU2-F1
#
_cell.length_a   1.000
_cell.length_b   1.000
_cell.length_c   1.000
_cell.angle_alpha   90.00
_cell.angle_beta   90.00
_cell.angle_gamma   90.00
#
_symmetry.space_group_name_H-M   'P 1'
#
loop_
_entity.id
_entity.type
_entity.pdbx_description
1 polymer ?
#
loop_
_entity_poly.entity_id
_entity_poly.type
_entity_poly.pdbx_seq_one_letter_code
_entity_poly.pdbx_strand_id
1 'polypeptide(L)'
;MDGWEGTATLEWWANRSTCFGKFAVLATACVTGRDWPCGVILDPPLSDDDRAGFDFLLELDPLFTLRFGEESTLLVNVASGEGACLILTAHEAKASRPVDSGDPA
;
A
#
# COMPACT_ATOMS: atom_id res chain seq x y z
N MET A 1 19.66 -14.15 4.26
CA MET A 1 19.10 -12.81 3.97
C MET A 1 17.63 -13.07 3.92
N ASP A 2 16.99 -12.84 5.06
CA ASP A 2 15.70 -13.45 5.35
C ASP A 2 14.65 -12.43 4.95
N GLY A 3 14.50 -12.28 3.63
CA GLY A 3 13.39 -11.52 3.05
C GLY A 3 12.12 -12.32 3.26
N TRP A 4 11.07 -11.67 3.74
CA TRP A 4 9.75 -12.30 3.74
C TRP A 4 9.13 -12.11 2.36
N GLU A 5 8.74 -13.20 1.72
CA GLU A 5 7.97 -13.19 0.48
C GLU A 5 6.54 -13.62 0.80
N GLY A 6 5.57 -12.83 0.35
CA GLY A 6 4.17 -13.18 0.53
C GLY A 6 3.25 -12.48 -0.45
N THR A 7 2.14 -13.13 -0.76
CA THR A 7 1.10 -12.58 -1.63
C THR A 7 0.25 -11.58 -0.86
N ALA A 8 -0.04 -10.45 -1.47
CA ALA A 8 -0.93 -9.43 -0.95
C ALA A 8 -1.78 -8.83 -2.08
N THR A 9 -2.79 -8.06 -1.71
CA THR A 9 -3.62 -7.31 -2.65
C THR A 9 -3.51 -5.83 -2.34
N LEU A 10 -3.14 -5.03 -3.33
CA LEU A 10 -3.28 -3.58 -3.31
C LEU A 10 -4.70 -3.21 -3.72
N GLU A 11 -5.39 -2.47 -2.87
CA GLU A 11 -6.73 -1.97 -3.13
C GLU A 11 -6.73 -0.45 -3.12
N TRP A 12 -7.25 0.14 -4.20
CA TRP A 12 -7.48 1.58 -4.29
C TRP A 12 -8.94 1.90 -4.01
N TRP A 13 -9.17 2.89 -3.15
CA TRP A 13 -10.47 3.24 -2.63
C TRP A 13 -10.72 4.74 -2.81
N ALA A 14 -11.79 5.12 -3.51
CA ALA A 14 -12.19 6.53 -3.57
C ALA A 14 -12.76 7.04 -2.24
N ASN A 15 -13.29 6.12 -1.44
CA ASN A 15 -13.84 6.35 -0.11
C ASN A 15 -13.93 5.00 0.63
N ARG A 16 -14.39 4.99 1.88
CA ARG A 16 -14.45 3.79 2.74
C ARG A 16 -15.33 2.64 2.21
N SER A 17 -16.15 2.89 1.19
CA SER A 17 -17.12 1.92 0.66
C SER A 17 -16.99 1.67 -0.85
N THR A 18 -16.18 2.45 -1.56
CA THR A 18 -16.03 2.34 -3.03
C THR A 18 -14.59 2.01 -3.41
N CYS A 19 -14.35 0.75 -3.78
CA CYS A 19 -13.08 0.26 -4.31
C CYS A 19 -13.11 0.29 -5.83
N PHE A 20 -12.13 0.94 -6.46
CA PHE A 20 -12.01 1.05 -7.93
C PHE A 20 -10.93 0.15 -8.53
N GLY A 21 -9.96 -0.30 -7.73
CA GLY A 21 -8.87 -1.14 -8.22
C GLY A 21 -8.44 -2.16 -7.19
N LYS A 22 -8.21 -3.39 -7.64
CA LYS A 22 -7.63 -4.47 -6.86
C LYS A 22 -6.54 -5.15 -7.67
N PHE A 23 -5.33 -5.17 -7.13
CA PHE A 23 -4.15 -5.62 -7.84
C PHE A 23 -3.39 -6.61 -6.97
N ALA A 24 -3.22 -7.84 -7.46
CA ALA A 24 -2.44 -8.84 -6.77
C ALA A 24 -0.95 -8.47 -6.88
N VAL A 25 -0.26 -8.54 -5.74
CA VAL A 25 1.17 -8.24 -5.66
C VAL A 25 1.88 -9.34 -4.88
N LEU A 26 3.12 -9.62 -5.29
CA LEU A 26 4.07 -10.37 -4.50
C LEU A 26 4.95 -9.36 -3.76
N ALA A 27 4.83 -9.32 -2.44
CA ALA A 27 5.60 -8.43 -1.59
C ALA A 27 6.89 -9.11 -1.15
N THR A 28 8.02 -8.45 -1.41
CA THR A 28 9.34 -8.89 -0.92
C THR A 28 9.81 -7.89 0.12
N ALA A 29 9.64 -8.28 1.36
CA ALA A 29 9.95 -7.43 2.48
C ALA A 29 11.45 -7.60 2.81
N CYS A 30 12.26 -6.56 2.57
CA CYS A 30 13.66 -6.50 2.98
C CYS A 30 13.81 -5.75 4.32
N VAL A 31 14.18 -6.45 5.40
CA VAL A 31 14.47 -5.81 6.70
C VAL A 31 15.74 -4.97 6.58
N THR A 32 15.60 -3.69 6.22
CA THR A 32 16.71 -2.74 6.13
C THR A 32 16.43 -1.50 6.99
N GLY A 33 16.32 -1.70 8.30
CA GLY A 33 16.26 -0.60 9.27
C GLY A 33 14.86 -0.10 9.63
N ARG A 34 14.78 1.16 10.07
CA ARG A 34 13.61 1.76 10.76
C ARG A 34 12.54 2.30 9.80
N ASP A 35 12.94 2.66 8.59
CA ASP A 35 12.06 3.11 7.52
C ASP A 35 12.06 2.01 6.46
N TRP A 36 10.93 1.31 6.33
CA TRP A 36 10.84 0.13 5.46
C TRP A 36 10.20 0.50 4.12
N PRO A 37 10.99 0.73 3.05
CA PRO A 37 10.48 0.60 1.69
C PRO A 37 10.35 -0.88 1.35
N CYS A 38 9.13 -1.36 1.13
CA CYS A 38 8.88 -2.73 0.70
C CYS A 38 8.80 -2.74 -0.82
N GLY A 39 9.72 -3.45 -1.47
CA GLY A 39 9.66 -3.69 -2.91
C GLY A 39 8.60 -4.74 -3.19
N VAL A 40 7.65 -4.42 -4.06
CA VAL A 40 6.63 -5.38 -4.49
C VAL A 40 6.56 -5.43 -6.01
N ILE A 41 6.09 -6.54 -6.56
CA ILE A 41 5.83 -6.69 -7.98
C ILE A 41 4.37 -7.08 -8.17
N LEU A 42 3.77 -6.64 -9.28
CA LEU A 42 2.42 -7.07 -9.68
C LEU A 42 2.50 -8.49 -10.22
N ASP A 43 1.76 -9.40 -9.59
CA ASP A 43 1.72 -10.82 -9.97
C ASP A 43 0.27 -11.34 -9.95
N PRO A 44 -0.32 -11.67 -11.12
CA PRO A 44 0.31 -11.61 -12.44
C PRO A 44 0.60 -10.17 -12.92
N PRO A 45 1.51 -9.98 -13.89
CA PRO A 45 1.68 -8.70 -14.56
C PRO A 45 0.36 -8.18 -15.12
N LEU A 46 0.12 -6.88 -14.96
CA LEU A 46 -1.07 -6.23 -15.53
C LEU A 46 -1.04 -6.26 -17.06
N SER A 47 -2.22 -6.40 -17.68
CA SER A 47 -2.41 -6.11 -19.09
C SER A 47 -2.16 -4.62 -19.38
N ASP A 48 -1.97 -4.24 -20.65
CA ASP A 48 -1.74 -2.83 -21.01
C ASP A 48 -2.92 -1.92 -20.60
N ASP A 49 -4.16 -2.41 -20.72
CA ASP A 49 -5.35 -1.67 -20.31
C ASP A 49 -5.42 -1.52 -18.78
N ASP A 50 -5.15 -2.60 -18.04
CA ASP A 50 -5.13 -2.56 -16.57
C ASP A 50 -3.97 -1.72 -16.04
N ARG A 51 -2.84 -1.70 -16.75
CA ARG A 51 -1.68 -0.86 -16.45
C ARG A 51 -2.03 0.61 -16.53
N ALA A 52 -2.69 1.04 -17.63
CA ALA A 52 -3.12 2.41 -17.79
C ALA A 52 -4.11 2.84 -16.68
N GLY A 53 -5.02 1.94 -16.30
CA GLY A 53 -5.93 2.16 -15.17
C GLY A 53 -5.20 2.28 -13.83
N PHE A 54 -4.21 1.41 -13.57
CA PHE A 54 -3.38 1.47 -12.36
C PHE A 54 -2.58 2.78 -12.28
N ASP A 55 -1.94 3.18 -13.37
CA ASP A 55 -1.13 4.41 -13.42
C ASP A 55 -2.01 5.65 -13.19
N PHE A 56 -3.22 5.68 -13.77
CA PHE A 56 -4.19 6.74 -13.50
C PHE A 56 -4.59 6.83 -12.02
N LEU A 57 -4.85 5.70 -11.36
CA LEU A 57 -5.20 5.68 -9.93
C LEU A 57 -4.01 6.14 -9.07
N LEU A 58 -2.79 5.73 -9.42
CA LEU A 58 -1.56 6.13 -8.75
C LEU A 58 -1.31 7.65 -8.86
N GLU A 59 -1.56 8.24 -10.03
CA GLU A 59 -1.47 9.69 -10.24
C GLU A 59 -2.55 10.47 -9.48
N LEU A 60 -3.74 9.88 -9.32
CA LEU A 60 -4.86 10.51 -8.63
C LEU A 60 -4.66 10.55 -7.11
N ASP A 61 -4.30 9.42 -6.51
CA ASP A 61 -3.92 9.31 -5.10
C ASP A 61 -3.01 8.08 -4.91
N PRO A 62 -1.74 8.27 -4.49
CA PRO A 62 -0.82 7.15 -4.28
C PRO A 62 -1.11 6.33 -3.02
N LEU A 63 -2.20 6.64 -2.32
CA LEU A 63 -2.61 5.96 -1.09
C LEU A 63 -3.44 4.71 -1.38
N PHE A 64 -2.87 3.55 -1.07
CA PHE A 64 -3.51 2.24 -1.26
C PHE A 64 -3.65 1.52 0.06
N THR A 65 -4.64 0.63 0.14
CA THR A 65 -4.72 -0.39 1.21
C THR A 65 -4.02 -1.65 0.74
N LEU A 66 -2.95 -2.05 1.42
CA LEU A 66 -2.29 -3.32 1.25
C LEU A 66 -2.94 -4.36 2.17
N ARG A 67 -3.47 -5.44 1.59
CA ARG A 67 -4.14 -6.52 2.33
C ARG A 67 -3.32 -7.81 2.28
N PHE A 68 -2.97 -8.33 3.44
CA PHE A 68 -2.29 -9.61 3.64
C PHE A 68 -3.29 -10.67 4.11
N GLY A 69 -3.54 -11.68 3.27
CA GLY A 69 -4.54 -12.71 3.57
C GLY A 69 -5.93 -12.13 3.82
N GLU A 70 -6.71 -12.74 4.72
CA GLU A 70 -8.11 -12.34 4.97
C GLU A 70 -8.26 -11.20 5.99
N GLU A 71 -7.32 -11.02 6.92
CA GLU A 71 -7.57 -10.22 8.13
C GLU A 71 -6.63 -9.02 8.35
N SER A 72 -5.47 -8.98 7.71
CA SER A 72 -4.47 -7.93 7.97
C SER A 72 -4.44 -6.90 6.85
N THR A 73 -4.65 -5.63 7.18
CA THR A 73 -4.55 -4.51 6.25
C THR A 73 -3.60 -3.44 6.76
N LEU A 74 -2.90 -2.78 5.83
CA LEU A 74 -2.01 -1.66 6.09
C LEU A 74 -2.23 -0.59 5.03
N LEU A 75 -2.29 0.67 5.45
CA LEU A 75 -2.34 1.79 4.52
C LEU A 75 -0.92 2.14 4.07
N VAL A 76 -0.69 2.24 2.76
CA VAL A 76 0.64 2.44 2.17
C VAL A 76 0.60 3.53 1.10
N ASN A 77 1.68 4.29 1.00
CA ASN A 77 1.95 5.09 -0.20
C ASN A 77 2.70 4.22 -1.21
N VAL A 78 2.19 4.20 -2.44
CA VAL A 78 2.78 3.49 -3.57
C VAL A 78 3.58 4.47 -4.42
N ALA A 79 4.76 4.04 -4.87
CA ALA A 79 5.56 4.75 -5.86
C ALA A 79 6.08 3.76 -6.91
N SER A 80 6.28 4.24 -8.14
CA SER A 80 6.93 3.44 -9.19
C SER A 80 8.40 3.24 -8.84
N GLY A 81 8.84 1.99 -8.86
CA GLY A 81 10.24 1.59 -8.75
C GLY A 81 10.86 1.35 -10.13
N GLU A 82 12.00 0.66 -10.15
CA GLU A 82 12.66 0.26 -11.39
C GLU A 82 11.91 -0.90 -12.06
N GLY A 83 11.66 -0.78 -13.38
CA GLY A 83 10.97 -1.81 -14.16
C GLY A 83 9.53 -2.02 -13.72
N ALA A 84 9.18 -3.25 -13.34
CA ALA A 84 7.84 -3.62 -12.86
C ALA A 84 7.72 -3.55 -11.33
N CYS A 85 8.76 -3.10 -10.63
CA CYS A 85 8.76 -2.99 -9.19
C CYS A 85 7.99 -1.74 -8.73
N LEU A 86 7.24 -1.88 -7.65
CA LEU A 86 6.62 -0.80 -6.91
C LEU A 86 7.31 -0.68 -5.55
N ILE A 87 7.44 0.54 -5.07
CA ILE A 87 7.96 0.84 -3.73
C ILE A 87 6.78 1.21 -2.84
N LEU A 88 6.59 0.46 -1.75
CA LEU A 88 5.58 0.73 -0.75
C LEU A 88 6.22 1.33 0.50
N THR A 89 5.61 2.37 1.05
CA THR A 89 5.97 2.92 2.36
C THR A 89 4.73 2.97 3.24
N ALA A 90 4.88 2.66 4.53
CA ALA A 90 3.76 2.76 5.46
C ALA A 90 3.23 4.20 5.49
N HIS A 91 1.93 4.38 5.29
CA HIS A 91 1.33 5.69 5.42
C HIS A 91 1.14 5.99 6.91
N GLU A 92 2.00 6.83 7.46
CA GLU A 92 1.78 7.39 8.79
C GLU A 92 0.60 8.36 8.73
N ALA A 93 -0.59 7.85 9.07
CA ALA A 93 -1.66 8.74 9.46
C ALA A 93 -1.17 9.46 10.71
N LYS A 94 -0.84 10.76 10.58
CA LYS A 94 -0.48 11.60 11.72
C LYS A 94 -1.51 11.32 12.81
N ALA A 95 -1.11 10.60 13.85
CA ALA A 95 -2.00 10.25 14.94
C ALA A 95 -2.52 11.57 15.50
N SER A 96 -3.79 11.87 15.22
CA SER A 96 -4.49 12.94 15.91
C SER A 96 -4.43 12.56 17.38
N ARG A 97 -3.52 13.19 18.13
CA ARG A 97 -3.43 13.01 19.58
C ARG A 97 -4.85 13.21 20.12
N PRO A 98 -5.40 12.28 20.92
CA PRO A 98 -6.63 12.58 21.62
C PRO A 98 -6.37 13.84 22.43
N VAL A 99 -7.19 14.86 22.22
CA VAL A 99 -7.22 16.05 23.06
C VAL A 99 -7.62 15.56 24.44
N ASP A 100 -6.64 15.43 25.33
CA ASP A 100 -6.87 15.23 26.75
C ASP A 100 -7.62 16.48 27.22
N SER A 101 -8.95 16.35 27.24
CA SER A 101 -9.85 17.37 27.75
C SER A 101 -9.84 17.18 29.25
N GLY A 102 -8.77 17.65 29.89
CA GLY A 102 -8.71 17.75 31.34
C GLY A 102 -9.88 18.58 31.82
N ASP A 103 -10.78 17.95 32.55
CA ASP A 103 -11.85 18.57 33.31
C ASP A 103 -11.23 19.28 34.54
N PRO A 104 -11.38 20.60 34.71
CA PRO A 104 -11.11 21.23 35.98
C PRO A 104 -12.40 21.34 36.80
N ALA A 105 -12.32 20.68 37.97
CA ALA A 105 -13.13 20.73 39.20
C ALA A 105 -14.12 21.88 39.39
#